data_AF-A0A933A485-F1
#
_entry.id   AF-A0A933A485-F1
#
_cell.length_a   1.000
_cell.length_b   1.000
_cell.length_c   1.000
_cell.angle_alpha   90.00
_cell.angle_beta   90.00
_cell.angle_gamma   90.00
#
_symmetry.space_group_name_H-M   'P 1'
#
loop_
_entity.id
_entity.type
_entity.pdbx_description
1 polymer ?
#
loop_
_entity_poly.entity_id
_entity_poly.type
_entity_poly.pdbx_seq_one_letter_code
_entity_poly.pdbx_strand_id
1 'polypeptide(L)' 'MSDTDLLNKPLTDDERELLQVYEHLKRLAGREDLPPCAARNVRKALACLWQATNNLQLQFEQLYHLGV' A
#
# COMPACT_ATOMS: atom_id res chain seq x y z
N MET A 1 4.74 12.90 -0.20
CA MET A 1 5.36 11.58 0.02
C MET A 1 6.86 11.80 -0.06
N SER A 2 7.66 11.18 0.81
CA SER A 2 9.12 11.34 0.75
C SER A 2 9.65 10.64 -0.51
N ASP A 3 10.59 11.26 -1.23
CA ASP A 3 11.25 10.65 -2.40
C ASP A 3 12.43 9.75 -2.01
N THR A 4 12.57 9.48 -0.71
CA THR A 4 13.63 8.65 -0.14
C THR A 4 13.07 7.55 0.75
N ASP A 5 13.80 6.43 0.82
CA ASP A 5 13.56 5.35 1.77
C ASP A 5 13.91 5.76 3.23
N LEU A 6 13.72 4.84 4.18
CA LEU A 6 14.07 5.04 5.59
C LEU A 6 15.58 5.21 5.87
N LEU A 7 16.44 4.92 4.89
CA LEU A 7 17.89 5.11 4.94
C LEU A 7 18.35 6.39 4.22
N ASN A 8 17.41 7.26 3.82
CA ASN A 8 17.63 8.49 3.05
C ASN A 8 18.23 8.26 1.66
N LYS A 9 18.05 7.08 1.07
CA LYS A 9 18.39 6.83 -0.33
C LYS A 9 17.22 7.23 -1.21
N PRO A 10 17.46 7.82 -2.38
CA PRO A 10 16.39 8.06 -3.36
C PRO A 10 15.71 6.74 -3.70
N LEU A 11 14.38 6.75 -3.74
CA LEU A 11 13.65 5.60 -4.27
C LEU A 11 14.05 5.36 -5.72
N THR A 12 14.09 4.09 -6.11
CA THR A 12 14.11 3.66 -7.51
C THR A 12 12.74 3.91 -8.16
N ASP A 13 12.68 3.79 -9.48
CA ASP A 13 11.40 3.96 -10.19
C ASP A 13 10.43 2.80 -9.89
N ASP A 14 10.94 1.58 -9.73
CA ASP A 14 10.16 0.41 -9.33
C ASP A 14 9.56 0.58 -7.92
N GLU A 15 10.35 1.08 -6.97
CA GLU A 15 9.87 1.38 -5.61
C GLU A 15 8.80 2.48 -5.61
N ARG A 16 8.97 3.51 -6.44
CA ARG A 16 7.95 4.54 -6.62
C ARG A 16 6.65 3.94 -7.17
N GLU A 17 6.73 3.08 -8.17
CA GLU A 17 5.55 2.45 -8.76
C GLU A 17 4.82 1.55 -7.76
N LEU A 18 5.55 0.72 -7.01
CA LEU A 18 4.98 -0.12 -5.95
C LEU A 18 4.30 0.71 -4.86
N LEU A 19 4.92 1.80 -4.42
CA LEU A 19 4.36 2.69 -3.41
C LEU A 19 3.10 3.41 -3.94
N GLN A 20 3.07 3.79 -5.21
CA GLN A 20 1.88 4.37 -5.84
C GLN A 20 0.70 3.38 -5.91
N VAL A 21 0.97 2.12 -6.29
CA VAL A 21 -0.05 1.07 -6.32
C VAL A 21 -0.59 0.80 -4.91
N TYR A 22 0.30 0.72 -3.92
CA TYR A 22 -0.06 0.58 -2.51
C TYR A 22 -1.02 1.68 -2.05
N GLU A 23 -0.67 2.96 -2.27
CA GLU A 23 -1.53 4.09 -1.87
C GLU A 23 -2.86 4.13 -2.62
N HIS A 24 -2.89 3.69 -3.88
CA HIS A 24 -4.14 3.59 -4.62
C HIS A 24 -5.06 2.52 -4.02
N LEU A 25 -4.51 1.33 -3.73
CA LEU A 25 -5.26 0.25 -3.08
C LEU A 25 -5.71 0.62 -1.67
N LYS A 26 -4.88 1.34 -0.91
CA LYS A 26 -5.22 1.82 0.43
C LYS A 26 -6.41 2.78 0.41
N ARG A 27 -6.40 3.74 -0.51
CA ARG A 27 -7.55 4.65 -0.74
C ARG A 27 -8.80 3.88 -1.16
N LEU A 28 -8.64 2.88 -2.03
CA LEU A 28 -9.75 2.05 -2.49
C LEU A 28 -10.32 1.18 -1.35
N ALA A 29 -9.47 0.63 -0.48
CA ALA A 29 -9.88 -0.16 0.69
C ALA A 29 -10.65 0.67 1.74
N GLY A 30 -10.40 1.97 1.80
CA GLY A 30 -11.10 2.92 2.68
C GLY A 30 -12.49 3.34 2.18
N ARG A 31 -12.91 2.91 0.98
CA ARG A 31 -14.25 3.21 0.46
C ARG A 31 -15.31 2.29 1.04
N GLU A 32 -16.44 2.87 1.43
CA GLU A 32 -17.59 2.15 1.99
C GLU A 32 -18.60 1.72 0.91
N ASP A 33 -18.47 2.22 -0.32
CA ASP A 33 -19.42 2.04 -1.43
C ASP A 33 -19.00 0.95 -2.45
N LEU A 34 -17.96 0.18 -2.15
CA LEU A 34 -17.51 -0.92 -3.01
C LEU A 34 -18.43 -2.15 -2.89
N PRO A 35 -18.76 -2.82 -4.01
CA PRO A 35 -19.41 -4.13 -3.95
C PRO A 35 -18.60 -5.12 -3.09
N PRO A 36 -19.24 -6.04 -2.33
CA PRO A 36 -18.55 -6.90 -1.37
C PRO A 36 -17.37 -7.70 -1.95
N CYS A 37 -17.53 -8.22 -3.17
CA CYS A 37 -16.47 -8.95 -3.86
C CYS A 37 -15.27 -8.05 -4.17
N ALA A 38 -15.51 -6.82 -4.65
CA ALA A 38 -14.45 -5.87 -4.93
C ALA A 38 -13.73 -5.47 -3.63
N ALA A 39 -14.48 -5.10 -2.58
CA ALA A 39 -13.92 -4.71 -1.30
C ALA A 39 -12.98 -5.78 -0.70
N ARG A 40 -13.38 -7.06 -0.75
CA ARG A 40 -12.53 -8.16 -0.24
C ARG A 40 -11.27 -8.36 -1.07
N ASN A 41 -11.35 -8.26 -2.40
CA ASN A 41 -10.19 -8.45 -3.26
C ASN A 41 -9.22 -7.26 -3.21
N VAL A 42 -9.73 -6.04 -3.05
CA VAL A 42 -8.90 -4.85 -2.82
C VAL A 42 -8.10 -4.98 -1.53
N ARG A 43 -8.72 -5.42 -0.43
CA ARG A 43 -8.00 -5.67 0.85
C ARG A 43 -6.93 -6.75 0.70
N LYS A 44 -7.21 -7.83 -0.04
CA LYS A 44 -6.21 -8.87 -0.34
C LYS A 44 -5.02 -8.33 -1.13
N ALA A 45 -5.29 -7.56 -2.19
CA ALA A 45 -4.23 -6.94 -2.98
C ALA A 45 -3.41 -5.95 -2.14
N LEU A 46 -4.09 -5.15 -1.30
CA LEU A 46 -3.44 -4.23 -0.36
C LEU A 46 -2.55 -4.98 0.63
N ALA A 47 -2.98 -6.13 1.16
CA ALA A 47 -2.17 -6.96 2.04
C ALA A 47 -0.87 -7.42 1.37
N CYS A 48 -0.94 -7.85 0.11
CA CYS A 48 0.25 -8.25 -0.65
C CYS A 48 1.21 -7.07 -0.87
N LEU A 49 0.69 -5.90 -1.25
CA LEU A 49 1.52 -4.71 -1.44
C LEU A 49 2.10 -4.19 -0.13
N TRP A 50 1.33 -4.24 0.97
CA TRP A 50 1.79 -3.90 2.30
C TRP A 50 3.00 -4.73 2.71
N GLN A 51 3.03 -6.04 2.39
CA GLN A 51 4.22 -6.86 2.63
C GLN A 51 5.43 -6.39 1.81
N ALA A 52 5.24 -6.10 0.52
CA ALA A 52 6.31 -5.64 -0.36
C ALA A 52 6.90 -4.29 0.11
N THR A 53 6.05 -3.32 0.42
CA THR A 53 6.45 -1.98 0.85
C THR A 53 7.09 -1.98 2.24
N ASN A 54 6.68 -2.85 3.16
CA ASN A 54 7.40 -3.03 4.44
C ASN A 54 8.77 -3.66 4.23
N ASN A 55 8.87 -4.71 3.40
CA ASN A 55 10.14 -5.40 3.13
C ASN A 55 11.16 -4.47 2.45
N LEU A 56 10.70 -3.59 1.56
CA LEU A 56 11.50 -2.57 0.89
C LEU A 56 11.66 -1.28 1.70
N GLN A 57 11.15 -1.24 2.93
CA GLN A 57 11.25 -0.06 3.82
C GLN A 57 10.68 1.23 3.21
N LEU A 58 9.62 1.13 2.41
CA LEU A 58 8.99 2.26 1.71
C LEU A 58 7.92 2.97 2.55
N GLN A 59 7.19 2.21 3.38
CA GLN A 59 6.22 2.75 4.32
C GLN A 59 6.14 1.84 5.55
N PHE A 60 5.89 2.44 6.71
CA PHE A 60 5.71 1.72 7.97
C PHE A 60 4.41 2.12 8.65
N GLU A 61 3.41 1.26 8.57
CA GLU A 61 2.10 1.47 9.21
C GLU A 61 1.35 0.15 9.40
N GLN A 62 0.32 0.17 10.24
CA GLN A 62 -0.58 -0.96 10.47
C GLN A 62 -1.94 -0.70 9.81
N LEU A 63 -2.47 -1.71 9.12
CA LEU A 63 -3.69 -1.58 8.30
C LEU A 63 -4.94 -2.20 8.91
N TYR A 64 -4.90 -2.56 10.20
CA TYR A 64 -6.00 -3.25 10.89
C TYR A 64 -7.35 -2.53 10.78
N HIS A 65 -7.33 -1.19 10.77
CA HIS A 65 -8.52 -0.35 10.61
C HIS A 65 -9.20 -0.51 9.24
N LEU A 66 -8.47 -0.98 8.22
CA LEU A 66 -8.99 -1.29 6.88
C LEU A 66 -9.40 -2.76 6.73
N GLY A 67 -9.22 -3.59 7.76
CA GLY A 67 -9.46 -5.03 7.72
C GLY A 67 -8.45 -5.79 6.86
N VAL A 68 -7.19 -5.32 6.86
CA VAL A 68 -6.01 -5.97 6.26
C VAL A 68 -5.13 -6.54 7.36
#